data_AF-A0A4V2NKC3-F1
#
_entry.id   AF-A0A4V2NKC3-F1
#
_cell.length_a   1.000
_cell.length_b   1.000
_cell.length_c   1.000
_cell.angle_alpha   90.00
_cell.angle_beta   90.00
_cell.angle_gamma   90.00
#
_symmetry.space_group_name_H-M   'P 1'
#
loop_
_entity.id
_entity.type
_entity.pdbx_description
1 polymer ?
#
loop_
_entity_poly.entity_id
_entity_poly.type
_entity_poly.pdbx_seq_one_letter_code
_entity_poly.pdbx_strand_id
1 'polypeptide(L)'
;MLRSRLWLLLPWLVGACALPVNTALRDWSRLADTAVAGPAAAPPAEAMQQALSLYFQALGVLWDGAPLTFDAPGFAALARQLPDPAPAGAILALGEVLRAASEEVPPRWLPRDNSGPTPAYEDRRLTALLRGAEAPMRVLLLALAAPGRAEAPAPPAPGEATSDPALRQARLEQEAERLRLAAEGRAAGAQYVAVLDHVLEGQAVLAAHAGRIRQRSTELRLRLAEDRLRRILDGRDVATAGP
;
A
#
# COMPACT_ATOMS: atom_id res chain seq x y z
N MET A 1 22.91 28.13 -28.19
CA MET A 1 21.64 27.46 -28.54
C MET A 1 21.14 26.60 -27.36
N LEU A 2 20.76 27.23 -26.24
CA LEU A 2 20.48 26.53 -24.97
C LEU A 2 19.24 27.12 -24.25
N ARG A 3 18.19 27.48 -25.01
CA ARG A 3 16.96 28.10 -24.47
C ARG A 3 15.65 27.39 -24.81
N SER A 4 15.69 26.24 -25.51
CA SER A 4 14.48 25.66 -26.13
C SER A 4 13.98 24.34 -25.54
N ARG A 5 14.36 23.99 -24.30
CA ARG A 5 13.86 22.77 -23.63
C ARG A 5 13.11 23.01 -22.31
N LEU A 6 13.06 24.25 -21.81
CA LEU A 6 12.31 24.57 -20.58
C LEU A 6 10.79 24.67 -20.80
N TRP A 7 10.34 24.85 -22.05
CA TRP A 7 8.92 25.05 -22.37
C TRP A 7 8.08 23.77 -22.43
N LEU A 8 8.70 22.59 -22.41
CA LEU A 8 7.98 21.30 -22.37
C LEU A 8 7.65 20.83 -20.94
N LEU A 9 8.26 21.43 -19.91
CA LEU A 9 7.94 21.15 -18.50
C LEU A 9 6.84 22.06 -17.94
N LEU A 10 6.58 23.20 -18.59
CA LEU A 10 5.57 24.17 -18.17
C LEU A 10 4.12 23.64 -18.27
N PRO A 11 3.68 22.91 -19.32
CA PRO A 11 2.33 22.35 -19.36
C PRO A 11 2.13 21.18 -18.37
N TRP A 12 3.20 20.48 -17.97
CA TRP A 12 3.14 19.46 -16.92
C TRP A 12 2.96 20.07 -15.51
N LEU A 13 3.65 21.18 -15.22
CA LEU A 13 3.51 21.90 -13.96
C LEU A 13 2.18 22.66 -13.84
N VAL A 14 1.62 23.17 -14.93
CA VAL A 14 0.32 23.87 -14.94
C VAL A 14 -0.86 22.88 -14.99
N GLY A 15 -0.71 21.73 -15.67
CA GLY A 15 -1.71 20.66 -15.67
C GLY A 15 -1.89 20.01 -14.28
N ALA A 16 -0.85 19.98 -13.46
CA ALA A 16 -0.91 19.49 -12.08
C ALA A 16 -1.74 20.40 -11.15
N CYS A 17 -2.12 21.61 -11.54
CA CYS A 17 -2.98 22.50 -10.74
C CYS A 17 -4.48 22.41 -11.09
N ALA A 18 -4.85 21.65 -12.13
CA ALA A 18 -6.23 21.52 -12.60
C ALA A 18 -6.77 20.09 -12.56
N LEU A 19 -5.97 19.13 -12.09
CA LEU A 19 -6.46 17.77 -11.89
C LEU A 19 -7.43 17.77 -10.69
N PRO A 20 -8.66 17.27 -10.86
CA PRO A 20 -9.61 17.22 -9.76
C PRO A 20 -9.02 16.39 -8.61
N VAL A 21 -9.33 16.79 -7.37
CA VAL A 21 -8.97 16.13 -6.10
C VAL A 21 -9.04 14.58 -6.19
N ASN A 22 -9.97 14.06 -7.01
CA ASN A 22 -10.16 12.64 -7.27
C ASN A 22 -8.98 11.89 -7.91
N THR A 23 -8.05 12.59 -8.55
CA THR A 23 -6.93 11.95 -9.29
C THR A 23 -5.81 11.50 -8.36
N ALA A 24 -5.33 12.36 -7.46
CA ALA A 24 -4.26 12.03 -6.51
C ALA A 24 -4.62 10.84 -5.60
N LEU A 25 -5.90 10.74 -5.23
CA LEU A 25 -6.44 9.64 -4.45
C LEU A 25 -6.51 8.32 -5.22
N ARG A 26 -6.97 8.38 -6.47
CA ARG A 26 -7.03 7.23 -7.38
C ARG A 26 -5.63 6.72 -7.74
N ASP A 27 -4.69 7.62 -7.97
CA ASP A 27 -3.31 7.28 -8.30
C ASP A 27 -2.63 6.67 -7.07
N TRP A 28 -2.85 7.25 -5.88
CA TRP A 28 -2.40 6.66 -4.63
C TRP A 28 -2.99 5.25 -4.39
N SER A 29 -4.29 5.03 -4.60
CA SER A 29 -4.90 3.72 -4.37
C SER A 29 -4.38 2.66 -5.34
N ARG A 30 -4.14 3.01 -6.60
CA ARG A 30 -3.50 2.12 -7.60
C ARG A 30 -2.07 1.78 -7.24
N LEU A 31 -1.31 2.76 -6.76
CA LEU A 31 0.07 2.55 -6.32
C LEU A 31 0.11 1.70 -5.05
N ALA A 32 -0.82 1.91 -4.12
CA ALA A 32 -0.96 1.07 -2.93
C ALA A 32 -1.34 -0.38 -3.26
N ASP A 33 -2.25 -0.60 -4.23
CA ASP A 33 -2.59 -1.94 -4.72
C ASP A 33 -1.36 -2.65 -5.30
N THR A 34 -0.62 -1.97 -6.18
CA THR A 34 0.63 -2.50 -6.77
C THR A 34 1.69 -2.77 -5.70
N ALA A 35 1.82 -1.87 -4.73
CA ALA A 35 2.77 -1.97 -3.63
C ALA A 35 2.48 -3.14 -2.69
N VAL A 36 1.21 -3.42 -2.41
CA VAL A 36 0.80 -4.50 -1.52
C VAL A 36 0.89 -5.86 -2.21
N ALA A 37 0.62 -5.93 -3.51
CA ALA A 37 0.73 -7.13 -4.36
C ALA A 37 2.18 -7.58 -4.63
N GLY A 38 3.07 -7.45 -3.64
CA GLY A 38 4.50 -7.76 -3.71
C GLY A 38 4.82 -9.19 -4.19
N PRO A 39 6.11 -9.58 -4.21
CA PRO A 39 6.52 -10.89 -4.74
C PRO A 39 5.76 -12.04 -4.06
N ALA A 40 5.40 -13.06 -4.84
CA ALA A 40 4.56 -14.19 -4.42
C ALA A 40 4.97 -14.69 -3.04
N ALA A 41 4.08 -14.49 -2.07
CA ALA A 41 4.34 -14.76 -0.66
C ALA A 41 3.78 -16.13 -0.27
N ALA A 42 4.06 -16.58 0.95
CA ALA A 42 3.42 -17.78 1.48
C ALA A 42 1.89 -17.59 1.57
N PRO A 43 1.08 -18.67 1.57
CA PRO A 43 -0.39 -18.59 1.52
C PRO A 43 -1.05 -17.65 2.54
N PRO A 44 -0.57 -17.55 3.81
CA PRO A 44 -1.13 -16.59 4.76
C PRO A 44 -0.97 -15.13 4.31
N ALA A 45 0.18 -14.80 3.69
CA ALA A 45 0.44 -13.47 3.18
C ALA A 45 -0.34 -13.17 1.90
N GLU A 46 -0.50 -14.15 1.01
CA GLU A 46 -1.34 -14.01 -0.20
C GLU A 46 -2.79 -13.64 0.15
N ALA A 47 -3.38 -14.29 1.15
CA ALA A 47 -4.75 -13.99 1.58
C ALA A 47 -4.91 -12.54 2.10
N MET A 48 -3.92 -12.05 2.87
CA MET A 48 -3.90 -10.68 3.36
C MET A 48 -3.71 -9.67 2.22
N GLN A 49 -2.77 -9.93 1.31
CA GLN A 49 -2.52 -9.10 0.13
C GLN A 49 -3.77 -9.02 -0.76
N GLN A 50 -4.45 -10.14 -0.99
CA GLN A 50 -5.67 -10.18 -1.79
C GLN A 50 -6.81 -9.37 -1.14
N ALA A 51 -7.00 -9.45 0.18
CA ALA A 51 -7.99 -8.65 0.88
C ALA A 51 -7.72 -7.14 0.76
N LEU A 52 -6.45 -6.74 0.90
CA LEU A 52 -6.00 -5.35 0.73
C LEU A 52 -6.19 -4.87 -0.72
N SER A 53 -5.87 -5.69 -1.72
CA SER A 53 -6.10 -5.37 -3.13
C SER A 53 -7.58 -5.15 -3.44
N LEU A 54 -8.47 -6.02 -2.96
CA LEU A 54 -9.92 -5.84 -3.12
C LEU A 54 -10.40 -4.52 -2.51
N TYR A 55 -9.85 -4.13 -1.35
CA TYR A 55 -10.13 -2.86 -0.73
C TYR A 55 -9.67 -1.65 -1.57
N PHE A 56 -8.43 -1.65 -2.08
CA PHE A 56 -7.93 -0.55 -2.90
C PHE A 56 -8.65 -0.45 -4.26
N GLN A 57 -9.07 -1.57 -4.83
CA GLN A 57 -9.92 -1.61 -6.01
C GLN A 57 -11.30 -1.00 -5.72
N ALA A 58 -11.92 -1.37 -4.60
CA ALA A 58 -13.20 -0.81 -4.17
C ALA A 58 -13.12 0.70 -3.91
N LEU A 59 -12.03 1.17 -3.30
CA LEU A 59 -11.73 2.60 -3.18
C LEU A 59 -11.74 3.28 -4.56
N GLY A 60 -11.05 2.70 -5.55
CA GLY A 60 -11.02 3.21 -6.92
C GLY A 60 -12.40 3.27 -7.59
N VAL A 61 -13.23 2.23 -7.41
CA VAL A 61 -14.60 2.15 -7.93
C VAL A 61 -15.49 3.24 -7.33
N LEU A 62 -15.49 3.39 -6.00
CA LEU A 62 -16.26 4.44 -5.32
C LEU A 62 -15.76 5.84 -5.72
N TRP A 63 -14.46 5.99 -5.98
CA TRP A 63 -13.87 7.24 -6.47
C TRP A 63 -14.38 7.64 -7.85
N ASP A 64 -14.55 6.67 -8.74
CA ASP A 64 -15.13 6.86 -10.07
C ASP A 64 -16.66 7.07 -10.02
N GLY A 65 -17.27 7.05 -8.81
CA GLY A 65 -18.70 7.19 -8.59
C GLY A 65 -19.51 5.98 -9.10
N ALA A 66 -18.82 4.87 -9.40
CA ALA A 66 -19.43 3.66 -9.91
C ALA A 66 -20.14 2.88 -8.80
N PRO A 67 -21.13 2.04 -9.15
CA PRO A 67 -21.74 1.12 -8.19
C PRO A 67 -20.69 0.11 -7.71
N LEU A 68 -20.52 0.01 -6.39
CA LEU A 68 -19.64 -0.97 -5.78
C LEU A 68 -20.38 -2.30 -5.69
N THR A 69 -19.87 -3.32 -6.38
CA THR A 69 -20.29 -4.71 -6.19
C THR A 69 -19.46 -5.35 -5.09
N PHE A 70 -20.12 -6.01 -4.13
CA PHE A 70 -19.45 -6.65 -3.00
C PHE A 70 -19.67 -8.17 -2.98
N ASP A 71 -18.59 -8.92 -2.78
CA ASP A 71 -18.58 -10.38 -2.66
C ASP A 71 -18.22 -10.79 -1.22
N ALA A 72 -19.22 -10.89 -0.35
CA ALA A 72 -19.05 -11.28 1.05
C ALA A 72 -18.41 -12.69 1.23
N PRO A 73 -18.84 -13.71 0.46
CA PRO A 73 -18.22 -15.04 0.49
C PRO A 73 -16.70 -15.03 0.24
N GLY A 74 -16.20 -14.12 -0.60
CA GLY A 74 -14.77 -13.97 -0.88
C GLY A 74 -13.96 -13.65 0.38
N PHE A 75 -14.37 -12.66 1.16
CA PHE A 75 -13.66 -12.28 2.40
C PHE A 75 -13.68 -13.39 3.46
N ALA A 76 -14.80 -14.09 3.61
CA ALA A 76 -14.90 -15.24 4.51
C ALA A 76 -14.02 -16.42 4.08
N ALA A 77 -13.80 -16.61 2.77
CA ALA A 77 -12.89 -17.61 2.24
C ALA A 77 -11.41 -17.24 2.49
N LEU A 78 -11.05 -15.96 2.35
CA LEU A 78 -9.70 -15.47 2.65
C LEU A 78 -9.37 -15.59 4.14
N ALA A 79 -10.29 -15.19 5.03
CA ALA A 79 -10.08 -15.26 6.47
C ALA A 79 -9.82 -16.69 6.97
N ARG A 80 -10.45 -17.70 6.35
CA ARG A 80 -10.26 -19.13 6.71
C ARG A 80 -8.86 -19.67 6.39
N GLN A 81 -8.08 -18.98 5.55
CA GLN A 81 -6.73 -19.38 5.19
C GLN A 81 -5.70 -18.94 6.23
N LEU A 82 -6.10 -18.10 7.20
CA LEU A 82 -5.22 -17.52 8.20
C LEU A 82 -5.30 -18.31 9.51
N PRO A 83 -4.15 -18.80 10.04
CA PRO A 83 -4.11 -19.46 11.34
C PRO A 83 -4.21 -18.47 12.51
N ASP A 84 -3.79 -17.22 12.32
CA ASP A 84 -3.85 -16.17 13.34
C ASP A 84 -5.24 -15.49 13.34
N PRO A 85 -5.96 -15.46 14.47
CA PRO A 85 -7.28 -14.83 14.56
C PRO A 85 -7.26 -13.31 14.34
N ALA A 86 -6.16 -12.61 14.62
CA ALA A 86 -6.08 -11.16 14.46
C ALA A 86 -6.19 -10.70 12.98
N PRO A 87 -5.33 -11.16 12.05
CA PRO A 87 -5.47 -10.84 10.63
C PRO A 87 -6.74 -11.46 10.03
N ALA A 88 -7.18 -12.65 10.48
CA ALA A 88 -8.45 -13.23 10.02
C ALA A 88 -9.65 -12.33 10.36
N GLY A 89 -9.71 -11.83 11.60
CA GLY A 89 -10.72 -10.87 12.04
C GLY A 89 -10.64 -9.54 11.28
N ALA A 90 -9.43 -9.08 10.97
CA ALA A 90 -9.23 -7.87 10.18
C ALA A 90 -9.74 -8.01 8.73
N ILE A 91 -9.54 -9.16 8.07
CA ILE A 91 -10.12 -9.44 6.75
C ILE A 91 -11.66 -9.39 6.82
N LEU A 92 -12.27 -10.03 7.81
CA LEU A 92 -13.72 -10.02 7.97
C LEU A 92 -14.25 -8.61 8.21
N ALA A 93 -13.59 -7.82 9.07
CA ALA A 93 -13.95 -6.43 9.32
C ALA A 93 -13.83 -5.57 8.06
N LEU A 94 -12.79 -5.79 7.23
CA LEU A 94 -12.65 -5.13 5.93
C LEU A 94 -13.85 -5.45 5.01
N GLY A 95 -14.25 -6.71 4.98
CA GLY A 95 -15.42 -7.19 4.25
C GLY A 95 -16.70 -6.50 4.71
N GLU A 96 -16.95 -6.42 6.02
CA GLU A 96 -18.13 -5.74 6.57
C GLU A 96 -18.19 -4.25 6.22
N VAL A 97 -17.05 -3.56 6.24
CA VAL A 97 -16.95 -2.15 5.85
C VAL A 97 -17.28 -1.96 4.36
N LEU A 98 -16.79 -2.87 3.50
CA LEU A 98 -17.10 -2.87 2.06
C LEU A 98 -18.56 -3.22 1.78
N ARG A 99 -19.14 -4.18 2.54
CA ARG A 99 -20.55 -4.53 2.49
C ARG A 99 -21.41 -3.31 2.77
N ALA A 100 -21.15 -2.63 3.89
CA ALA A 100 -21.87 -1.42 4.27
C ALA A 100 -21.77 -0.33 3.19
N ALA A 101 -20.58 -0.13 2.61
CA ALA A 101 -20.38 0.84 1.53
C ALA A 101 -21.12 0.46 0.23
N SER A 102 -21.33 -0.84 -0.03
CA SER A 102 -22.07 -1.32 -1.21
C SER A 102 -23.60 -1.23 -1.06
N GLU A 103 -24.10 -1.39 0.17
CA GLU A 103 -25.53 -1.32 0.50
C GLU A 103 -26.03 0.13 0.62
N GLU A 104 -25.12 1.07 0.87
CA GLU A 104 -25.45 2.48 0.98
C GLU A 104 -25.81 3.05 -0.40
N VAL A 105 -26.99 3.68 -0.48
CA VAL A 105 -27.55 4.21 -1.73
C VAL A 105 -26.54 5.17 -2.37
N PRO A 106 -26.17 4.99 -3.65
CA PRO A 106 -25.25 5.90 -4.32
C PRO A 106 -25.75 7.34 -4.21
N PRO A 107 -24.84 8.33 -4.04
CA PRO A 107 -25.24 9.70 -3.85
C PRO A 107 -26.15 10.14 -5.00
N ARG A 108 -27.37 10.55 -4.65
CA ARG A 108 -28.19 11.33 -5.57
C ARG A 108 -27.45 12.65 -5.78
N TRP A 109 -27.32 13.09 -7.02
CA TRP A 109 -26.85 14.44 -7.33
C TRP A 109 -27.61 15.44 -6.47
N LEU A 110 -26.95 16.01 -5.45
CA LEU A 110 -27.55 17.06 -4.64
C LEU A 110 -27.39 18.37 -5.41
N PRO A 111 -28.50 19.06 -5.77
CA PRO A 111 -28.42 20.43 -6.23
C PRO A 111 -27.75 21.27 -5.14
N ARG A 112 -26.75 22.08 -5.49
CA ARG A 112 -26.12 23.02 -4.55
C ARG A 112 -26.71 24.41 -4.74
N ASP A 113 -26.86 25.13 -3.64
CA ASP A 113 -27.11 26.57 -3.63
C ASP A 113 -25.87 27.34 -4.18
N ASN A 114 -25.91 27.64 -5.48
CA ASN A 114 -25.50 28.89 -6.16
C ASN A 114 -24.16 29.62 -5.84
N SER A 115 -23.05 28.98 -5.46
CA SER A 115 -21.79 29.73 -5.16
C SER A 115 -20.47 29.27 -5.78
N GLY A 116 -20.44 28.40 -6.81
CA GLY A 116 -19.18 28.13 -7.53
C GLY A 116 -19.29 27.16 -8.72
N PRO A 117 -18.31 27.16 -9.65
CA PRO A 117 -18.42 26.51 -10.96
C PRO A 117 -18.24 24.98 -10.96
N THR A 118 -17.97 24.35 -9.82
CA THR A 118 -17.77 22.89 -9.77
C THR A 118 -18.56 22.27 -8.60
N PRO A 119 -19.50 21.35 -8.87
CA PRO A 119 -20.17 20.59 -7.82
C PRO A 119 -19.13 19.77 -7.07
N ALA A 120 -19.27 19.75 -5.76
CA ALA A 120 -18.27 19.17 -4.90
C ALA A 120 -18.82 17.80 -4.42
N TYR A 121 -18.27 16.72 -4.97
CA TYR A 121 -18.66 15.34 -4.67
C TYR A 121 -18.30 15.04 -3.20
N GLU A 122 -19.30 14.82 -2.36
CA GLU A 122 -19.12 14.36 -0.97
C GLU A 122 -19.82 13.00 -0.88
N ASP A 123 -19.12 11.96 -1.27
CA ASP A 123 -19.62 10.59 -1.16
C ASP A 123 -19.44 10.13 0.29
N ARG A 124 -20.56 10.04 1.02
CA ARG A 124 -20.56 9.59 2.41
C ARG A 124 -20.06 8.15 2.55
N ARG A 125 -20.29 7.32 1.52
CA ARG A 125 -19.81 5.93 1.44
C ARG A 125 -18.30 5.88 1.52
N LEU A 126 -17.65 6.81 0.84
CA LEU A 126 -16.19 6.94 0.82
C LEU A 126 -15.62 7.36 2.17
N THR A 127 -16.32 8.28 2.84
CA THR A 127 -15.96 8.73 4.18
C THR A 127 -16.08 7.59 5.19
N ALA A 128 -17.20 6.85 5.13
CA ALA A 128 -17.47 5.71 5.98
C ALA A 128 -16.46 4.58 5.72
N LEU A 129 -16.17 4.29 4.45
CA LEU A 129 -15.19 3.30 4.04
C LEU A 129 -13.79 3.60 4.59
N LEU A 130 -13.29 4.82 4.39
CA LEU A 130 -11.95 5.22 4.84
C LEU A 130 -11.79 5.13 6.36
N ARG A 131 -12.80 5.58 7.12
CA ARG A 131 -12.78 5.50 8.59
C ARG A 131 -12.94 4.07 9.10
N GLY A 132 -13.89 3.32 8.54
CA GLY A 132 -14.15 1.95 8.95
C GLY A 132 -12.97 1.01 8.66
N ALA A 133 -12.24 1.27 7.56
CA ALA A 133 -11.13 0.44 7.14
C ALA A 133 -9.80 0.73 7.87
N GLU A 134 -9.66 1.85 8.60
CA GLU A 134 -8.38 2.25 9.21
C GLU A 134 -7.78 1.16 10.12
N ALA A 135 -8.58 0.68 11.08
CA ALA A 135 -8.15 -0.34 12.03
C ALA A 135 -7.82 -1.69 11.36
N PRO A 136 -8.70 -2.29 10.53
CA PRO A 136 -8.39 -3.56 9.86
C PRO A 136 -7.22 -3.44 8.87
N MET A 137 -7.10 -2.34 8.12
CA MET A 137 -5.93 -2.07 7.26
C MET A 137 -4.63 -2.10 8.06
N ARG A 138 -4.60 -1.42 9.21
CA ARG A 138 -3.43 -1.36 10.07
C ARG A 138 -3.01 -2.74 10.56
N VAL A 139 -3.96 -3.58 10.98
CA VAL A 139 -3.66 -4.95 11.43
C VAL A 139 -3.03 -5.77 10.29
N LEU A 140 -3.61 -5.72 9.08
CA LEU A 140 -3.12 -6.48 7.94
C LEU A 140 -1.72 -6.03 7.48
N LEU A 141 -1.50 -4.72 7.38
CA LEU A 141 -0.20 -4.17 6.97
C LEU A 141 0.90 -4.47 8.00
N LEU A 142 0.59 -4.41 9.30
CA LEU A 142 1.54 -4.78 10.35
C LEU A 142 1.83 -6.29 10.36
N ALA A 143 0.83 -7.13 10.11
CA ALA A 143 1.01 -8.58 10.01
C ALA A 143 1.89 -8.96 8.81
N LEU A 144 1.70 -8.30 7.65
CA LEU A 144 2.55 -8.47 6.47
C LEU A 144 3.99 -7.99 6.70
N ALA A 145 4.19 -6.96 7.51
CA ALA A 145 5.51 -6.43 7.83
C ALA A 145 6.26 -7.25 8.89
N ALA A 146 5.57 -8.07 9.70
CA ALA A 146 6.16 -8.78 10.84
C ALA A 146 7.32 -9.72 10.44
N PRO A 147 7.26 -10.54 9.38
CA PRO A 147 8.38 -11.39 8.97
C PRO A 147 9.63 -10.62 8.59
N GLY A 148 9.48 -9.45 7.93
CA GLY A 148 10.60 -8.59 7.55
C GLY A 148 11.22 -7.82 8.72
N ARG A 149 10.52 -7.75 9.87
CA ARG A 149 10.98 -7.12 11.11
C ARG A 149 11.57 -8.11 12.10
N ALA A 150 11.44 -9.41 11.86
CA ALA A 150 12.03 -10.42 12.72
C ALA A 150 13.56 -10.33 12.68
N GLU A 151 14.19 -10.29 13.85
CA GLU A 151 15.65 -10.23 13.99
C GLU A 151 16.29 -11.47 13.34
N ALA A 152 17.44 -11.27 12.69
CA ALA A 152 18.09 -12.34 11.94
C ALA A 152 18.45 -13.52 12.85
N PRO A 153 18.21 -14.78 12.41
CA PRO A 153 18.66 -15.94 13.17
C PRO A 153 20.19 -15.88 13.36
N ALA A 154 20.64 -16.25 14.56
CA ALA A 154 22.06 -16.26 14.90
C ALA A 154 22.88 -17.04 13.86
N PRO A 155 24.11 -16.61 13.55
CA PRO A 155 24.97 -17.33 12.63
C PRO A 155 25.12 -18.80 13.11
N PRO A 156 25.08 -19.77 12.19
CA PRO A 156 25.26 -21.17 12.56
C PRO A 156 26.60 -21.35 13.26
N ALA A 157 26.64 -22.25 14.25
CA ALA A 157 27.87 -22.57 14.95
C ALA A 157 28.97 -23.01 13.96
N PRO A 158 30.24 -22.64 14.18
CA PRO A 158 31.32 -23.04 13.30
C PRO A 158 31.38 -24.57 13.19
N GLY A 159 31.21 -25.08 11.97
CA GLY A 159 31.27 -26.51 11.68
C GLY A 159 32.69 -27.07 11.81
N GLU A 160 32.80 -28.39 11.94
CA GLU A 160 34.07 -29.10 12.09
C GLU A 160 35.08 -28.75 10.95
N ALA A 161 36.31 -28.44 11.36
CA ALA A 161 37.39 -28.06 10.46
C ALA A 161 37.77 -29.25 9.56
N THR A 162 37.51 -29.12 8.25
CA THR A 162 37.99 -30.08 7.25
C THR A 162 39.47 -29.81 6.92
N SER A 163 40.28 -30.87 6.92
CA SER A 163 41.72 -30.82 6.61
C SER A 163 42.05 -30.67 5.13
N ASP A 164 41.11 -30.99 4.24
CA ASP A 164 41.26 -30.85 2.78
C ASP A 164 41.07 -29.37 2.35
N PRO A 165 42.10 -28.73 1.74
CA PRO A 165 42.04 -27.34 1.32
C PRO A 165 41.01 -27.08 0.22
N ALA A 166 40.77 -28.03 -0.69
CA ALA A 166 39.81 -27.86 -1.80
C ALA A 166 38.36 -27.88 -1.28
N LEU A 167 38.04 -28.82 -0.38
CA LEU A 167 36.73 -28.88 0.27
C LEU A 167 36.49 -27.69 1.19
N ARG A 168 37.54 -27.15 1.82
CA ARG A 168 37.44 -25.92 2.62
C ARG A 168 37.08 -24.72 1.75
N GLN A 169 37.75 -24.55 0.61
CA GLN A 169 37.47 -23.45 -0.32
C GLN A 169 36.04 -23.52 -0.88
N ALA A 170 35.59 -24.70 -1.31
CA ALA A 170 34.22 -24.90 -1.81
C ALA A 170 33.15 -24.60 -0.75
N ARG A 171 33.39 -24.94 0.53
CA ARG A 171 32.50 -24.57 1.64
C ARG A 171 32.44 -23.07 1.87
N LEU A 172 33.58 -22.38 1.83
CA LEU A 172 33.64 -20.93 2.01
C LEU A 172 32.90 -20.20 0.88
N GLU A 173 33.01 -20.66 -0.35
CA GLU A 173 32.27 -20.10 -1.50
C GLU A 173 30.77 -20.34 -1.39
N GLN A 174 30.34 -21.55 -1.01
CA GLN A 174 28.92 -21.83 -0.74
C GLN A 174 28.37 -21.00 0.42
N GLU A 175 29.16 -20.81 1.48
CA GLU A 175 28.77 -19.99 2.62
C GLU A 175 28.69 -18.51 2.24
N ALA A 176 29.66 -17.99 1.48
CA ALA A 176 29.63 -16.63 0.96
C ALA A 176 28.41 -16.37 0.07
N GLU A 177 28.09 -17.31 -0.83
CA GLU A 177 26.91 -17.19 -1.70
C GLU A 177 25.61 -17.25 -0.89
N ARG A 178 25.52 -18.16 0.09
CA ARG A 178 24.37 -18.23 1.00
C ARG A 178 24.21 -16.94 1.79
N LEU A 179 25.30 -16.36 2.30
CA LEU A 179 25.28 -15.09 3.02
C LEU A 179 24.88 -13.93 2.10
N ARG A 180 25.31 -13.92 0.83
CA ARG A 180 24.91 -12.93 -0.18
C ARG A 180 23.42 -13.00 -0.46
N LEU A 181 22.89 -14.18 -0.77
CA LEU A 181 21.45 -14.38 -1.00
C LEU A 181 20.61 -14.03 0.24
N ALA A 182 21.09 -14.35 1.43
CA ALA A 182 20.44 -13.95 2.69
C ALA A 182 20.48 -12.42 2.92
N ALA A 183 21.56 -11.74 2.50
CA ALA A 183 21.65 -10.29 2.56
C ALA A 183 20.70 -9.62 1.54
N GLU A 184 20.64 -10.12 0.31
CA GLU A 184 19.72 -9.67 -0.73
C GLU A 184 18.25 -9.87 -0.31
N GLY A 185 17.91 -11.05 0.22
CA GLY A 185 16.58 -11.33 0.74
C GLY A 185 16.18 -10.41 1.90
N ARG A 186 17.12 -10.09 2.81
CA ARG A 186 16.88 -9.12 3.90
C ARG A 186 16.67 -7.70 3.38
N ALA A 187 17.46 -7.27 2.40
CA ALA A 187 17.31 -5.95 1.79
C ALA A 187 15.94 -5.81 1.10
N ALA A 188 15.52 -6.84 0.36
CA ALA A 188 14.19 -6.90 -0.25
C ALA A 188 13.07 -6.88 0.81
N GLY A 189 13.23 -7.62 1.92
CA GLY A 189 12.29 -7.61 3.03
C GLY A 189 12.17 -6.24 3.70
N ALA A 190 13.29 -5.56 3.97
CA ALA A 190 13.30 -4.22 4.55
C ALA A 190 12.65 -3.17 3.62
N GLN A 191 12.91 -3.28 2.30
CA GLN A 191 12.25 -2.44 1.30
C GLN A 191 10.74 -2.67 1.30
N TYR A 192 10.28 -3.91 1.35
CA TYR A 192 8.85 -4.23 1.42
C TYR A 192 8.19 -3.70 2.69
N VAL A 193 8.85 -3.80 3.85
CA VAL A 193 8.36 -3.20 5.10
C VAL A 193 8.22 -1.68 4.97
N ALA A 194 9.21 -0.99 4.41
CA ALA A 194 9.15 0.46 4.19
C ALA A 194 7.98 0.86 3.27
N VAL A 195 7.71 0.06 2.23
CA VAL A 195 6.55 0.23 1.36
C VAL A 195 5.24 0.13 2.15
N LEU A 196 5.08 -0.90 2.98
CA LEU A 196 3.86 -1.09 3.79
C LEU A 196 3.63 0.05 4.79
N ASP A 197 4.71 0.57 5.40
CA ASP A 197 4.61 1.70 6.33
C ASP A 197 4.13 2.98 5.62
N HIS A 198 4.58 3.24 4.38
CA HIS A 198 4.05 4.38 3.61
C HIS A 198 2.61 4.20 3.13
N VAL A 199 2.20 2.98 2.81
CA VAL A 199 0.79 2.69 2.54
C VAL A 199 -0.06 2.98 3.79
N LEU A 200 0.42 2.61 4.97
CA LEU A 200 -0.25 2.92 6.24
C LEU A 200 -0.34 4.43 6.50
N GLU A 201 0.75 5.17 6.30
CA GLU A 201 0.78 6.64 6.44
C GLU A 201 -0.22 7.32 5.49
N GLY A 202 -0.23 6.90 4.21
CA GLY A 202 -1.17 7.42 3.22
C GLY A 202 -2.62 7.18 3.64
N GLN A 203 -2.93 5.97 4.12
CA GLN A 203 -4.27 5.63 4.60
C GLN A 203 -4.68 6.48 5.81
N ALA A 204 -3.77 6.72 6.77
CA ALA A 204 -4.05 7.57 7.92
C ALA A 204 -4.33 9.03 7.51
N VAL A 205 -3.59 9.55 6.51
CA VAL A 205 -3.88 10.87 5.93
C VAL A 205 -5.28 10.90 5.31
N LEU A 206 -5.69 9.85 4.61
CA LEU A 206 -7.04 9.74 4.03
C LEU A 206 -8.13 9.69 5.08
N ALA A 207 -8.02 8.81 6.08
CA ALA A 207 -8.99 8.66 7.15
C ALA A 207 -9.18 9.96 7.94
N ALA A 208 -8.08 10.64 8.30
CA ALA A 208 -8.11 11.91 9.03
C ALA A 208 -8.82 13.05 8.26
N HIS A 209 -8.82 12.98 6.93
CA HIS A 209 -9.40 14.01 6.07
C HIS A 209 -10.67 13.55 5.35
N ALA A 210 -11.20 12.38 5.68
CA ALA A 210 -12.36 11.76 5.03
C ALA A 210 -13.60 12.68 4.97
N GLY A 211 -13.78 13.59 5.94
CA GLY A 211 -14.85 14.60 5.94
C GLY A 211 -14.52 15.96 5.30
N ARG A 212 -13.28 16.17 4.82
CA ARG A 212 -12.76 17.44 4.28
C ARG A 212 -11.74 17.21 3.14
N ILE A 213 -11.96 16.20 2.29
CA ILE A 213 -11.02 15.77 1.24
C ILE A 213 -10.63 16.91 0.26
N ARG A 214 -11.35 18.04 0.25
CA ARG A 214 -11.15 19.18 -0.66
C ARG A 214 -10.09 20.21 -0.25
N GLN A 215 -9.43 20.08 0.91
CA GLN A 215 -8.36 21.03 1.24
C GLN A 215 -7.10 20.72 0.42
N ARG A 216 -6.61 21.72 -0.33
CA ARG A 216 -5.34 21.70 -1.10
C ARG A 216 -4.15 21.12 -0.33
N SER A 217 -4.17 21.19 1.00
CA SER A 217 -3.19 20.55 1.89
C SER A 217 -3.26 19.02 1.90
N THR A 218 -4.45 18.43 1.81
CA THR A 218 -4.65 16.98 1.73
C THR A 218 -4.14 16.45 0.40
N GLU A 219 -4.46 17.14 -0.71
CA GLU A 219 -3.91 16.82 -2.04
C GLU A 219 -2.39 16.87 -2.06
N LEU A 220 -1.80 17.93 -1.50
CA LEU A 220 -0.34 18.06 -1.41
C LEU A 220 0.26 16.91 -0.59
N ARG A 221 -0.32 16.58 0.57
CA ARG A 221 0.14 15.47 1.40
C ARG A 221 0.03 14.12 0.70
N LEU A 222 -1.04 13.89 -0.06
CA LEU A 222 -1.21 12.67 -0.83
C LEU A 222 -0.23 12.58 -1.98
N ARG A 223 -0.01 13.66 -2.74
CA ARG A 223 1.02 13.70 -3.78
C ARG A 223 2.41 13.46 -3.21
N LEU A 224 2.72 14.02 -2.04
CA LEU A 224 3.98 13.76 -1.36
C LEU A 224 4.11 12.30 -0.91
N ALA A 225 3.03 11.68 -0.40
CA ALA A 225 3.01 10.28 -0.04
C ALA A 225 3.16 9.37 -1.28
N GLU A 226 2.49 9.72 -2.37
CA GLU A 226 2.59 9.07 -3.67
C GLU A 226 4.01 9.13 -4.24
N ASP A 227 4.61 10.32 -4.27
CA ASP A 227 5.98 10.54 -4.74
C ASP A 227 6.99 9.76 -3.90
N ARG A 228 6.81 9.70 -2.57
CA ARG A 228 7.64 8.87 -1.68
C ARG A 228 7.49 7.40 -2.01
N LEU A 229 6.25 6.91 -2.12
CA LEU A 229 5.98 5.51 -2.46
C LEU A 229 6.62 5.12 -3.80
N ARG A 230 6.48 5.98 -4.84
CA ARG A 230 7.13 5.78 -6.14
C ARG A 230 8.64 5.73 -6.05
N ARG A 231 9.27 6.65 -5.30
CA ARG A 231 10.74 6.65 -5.14
C ARG A 231 11.25 5.39 -4.44
N ILE A 232 10.47 4.81 -3.53
CA ILE A 232 10.81 3.56 -2.83
C ILE A 232 10.63 2.35 -3.74
N LEU A 233 9.54 2.31 -4.52
CA LEU A 233 9.33 1.27 -5.54
C LEU A 233 10.45 1.29 -6.60
N ASP A 234 10.91 2.48 -6.98
CA ASP A 234 12.03 2.68 -7.92
C ASP A 234 13.42 2.45 -7.27
N GLY A 235 13.49 2.11 -5.98
CA GLY A 235 14.74 1.87 -5.25
C GLY A 235 15.60 3.12 -4.98
N ARG A 236 15.06 4.34 -5.15
CA ARG A 236 15.81 5.60 -5.01
C ARG A 236 15.96 6.10 -3.57
N ASP A 237 15.01 5.76 -2.68
CA ASP A 237 14.96 6.27 -1.30
C ASP A 237 15.34 5.23 -0.21
N VAL A 238 15.73 4.00 -0.59
CA VAL A 238 16.10 2.93 0.37
C VAL A 238 17.42 3.23 1.11
N ALA A 239 18.24 4.16 0.60
CA ALA A 239 19.56 4.46 1.15
C ALA A 239 19.57 5.38 2.39
N THR A 240 18.45 6.00 2.77
CA THR A 240 18.40 6.96 3.89
C THR A 240 17.81 6.42 5.19
N ALA A 241 17.28 5.21 5.20
CA ALA A 241 16.85 4.52 6.43
C ALA A 241 18.01 3.66 6.98
N GLY A 242 19.09 4.32 7.39
CA GLY A 242 20.09 3.74 8.30
C GLY A 242 19.57 3.78 9.75
N PRO A 243 20.05 2.87 10.62
CA PRO A 243 19.38 2.34 11.81
C PRO A 243 18.91 3.37 12.84
#